data_AF-A0A9P3GJC5-F1
#
_entry.id   AF-A0A9P3GJC5-F1
#
_cell.length_a   1.000
_cell.length_b   1.000
_cell.length_c   1.000
_cell.angle_alpha   90.00
_cell.angle_beta   90.00
_cell.angle_gamma   90.00
#
_symmetry.space_group_name_H-M   'P 1'
#
loop_
_entity.id
_entity.type
_entity.pdbx_description
1 polymer ?
#
loop_
_entity_poly.entity_id
_entity_poly.type
_entity_poly.pdbx_seq_one_letter_code
_entity_poly.pdbx_strand_id
1 'polypeptide(L)'
;MTAAGLLNHLNAVLGTDHHMETPGMRALLDEICTTSYDFGEAYGKVRLWWAEADVAVRGPRLLAEMRSRKAKHDRERKETLRRRKALQATTPPRRVWDLYSNRVLPLTTIPYEESDSEVPVKLPDPLWTVSHSWVADEERTQVWTNINRKQWPVPLPRATSLAHVRVELLNMGAEYVWLDVLCLRQQGRAADEALRTEEWKIDVPTIGFVY
;
A
#
# COMPACT_ATOMS: atom_id res chain seq x y z
N MET A 1 10.22 -15.80 7.89
CA MET A 1 9.51 -15.43 9.13
C MET A 1 8.48 -16.52 9.41
N THR A 2 8.38 -17.03 10.64
CA THR A 2 7.35 -18.02 11.00
C THR A 2 6.11 -17.31 11.54
N ALA A 3 4.94 -17.93 11.46
CA ALA A 3 3.71 -17.35 12.03
C ALA A 3 3.84 -17.02 13.52
N ALA A 4 4.43 -17.92 14.31
CA ALA A 4 4.66 -17.68 15.74
C ALA A 4 5.62 -16.50 15.99
N GLY A 5 6.70 -16.40 15.20
CA GLY A 5 7.62 -15.27 15.29
C GLY A 5 6.97 -13.94 14.88
N LEU A 6 6.11 -13.96 13.85
CA LEU A 6 5.34 -12.79 13.43
C LEU A 6 4.35 -12.35 14.53
N LEU A 7 3.58 -13.28 15.11
CA LEU A 7 2.66 -13.01 16.21
C LEU A 7 3.38 -12.31 17.38
N ASN A 8 4.51 -12.87 17.81
CA ASN A 8 5.28 -12.31 18.92
C ASN A 8 5.79 -10.90 18.62
N HIS A 9 6.29 -10.65 17.40
CA HIS A 9 6.73 -9.31 17.03
C HIS A 9 5.57 -8.31 16.92
N LEU A 10 4.43 -8.72 16.36
CA LEU A 10 3.25 -7.86 16.28
C LEU A 10 2.75 -7.49 17.68
N ASN A 11 2.64 -8.47 18.57
CA ASN A 11 2.29 -8.26 19.99
C ASN A 11 3.26 -7.29 20.68
N ALA A 12 4.57 -7.50 20.51
CA ALA A 12 5.57 -6.64 21.12
C ALA A 12 5.52 -5.19 20.59
N VAL A 13 5.35 -5.01 19.28
CA VAL A 13 5.35 -3.67 18.64
C VAL A 13 4.05 -2.91 18.92
N LEU A 14 2.92 -3.61 18.98
CA LEU A 14 1.59 -3.01 19.12
C LEU A 14 1.06 -3.04 20.56
N GLY A 15 1.80 -3.64 21.50
CA GLY A 15 1.39 -3.74 22.90
C GLY A 15 0.16 -4.63 23.10
N THR A 16 0.00 -5.67 22.28
CA THR A 16 -1.13 -6.62 22.35
C THR A 16 -0.70 -7.97 22.90
N ASP A 17 -1.66 -8.81 23.31
CA ASP A 17 -1.41 -10.16 23.82
C ASP A 17 -2.29 -11.20 23.09
N HIS A 18 -2.27 -11.15 21.76
CA HIS A 18 -3.03 -12.11 20.95
C HIS A 18 -2.37 -13.49 20.97
N HIS A 19 -3.17 -14.55 20.91
CA HIS A 19 -2.69 -15.92 20.98
C HIS A 19 -2.90 -16.67 19.65
N MET A 20 -2.11 -17.72 19.43
CA MET A 20 -2.16 -18.49 18.18
C MET A 20 -3.46 -19.32 18.08
N GLU A 21 -4.05 -19.63 19.23
CA GLU A 21 -5.27 -20.38 19.45
C GLU A 21 -6.52 -19.57 19.06
N THR A 22 -6.38 -18.24 18.91
CA THR A 22 -7.47 -17.38 18.43
C THR A 22 -7.97 -17.88 17.07
N PRO A 23 -9.29 -18.10 16.89
CA PRO A 23 -9.84 -18.59 15.64
C PRO A 23 -9.38 -17.78 14.43
N GLY A 24 -8.90 -18.45 13.38
CA GLY A 24 -8.41 -17.80 12.15
C GLY A 24 -7.02 -17.16 12.23
N MET A 25 -6.43 -17.01 13.42
CA MET A 25 -5.13 -16.35 13.61
C MET A 25 -4.02 -17.03 12.82
N ARG A 26 -3.88 -18.36 12.95
CA ARG A 26 -2.85 -19.12 12.23
C ARG A 26 -2.96 -18.96 10.73
N ALA A 27 -4.17 -19.12 10.18
CA ALA A 27 -4.41 -18.99 8.74
C ALA A 27 -4.09 -17.58 8.23
N LEU A 28 -4.46 -16.55 8.99
CA LEU A 28 -4.11 -15.16 8.67
C LEU A 28 -2.59 -14.96 8.68
N LEU A 29 -1.91 -15.37 9.75
CA LEU A 29 -0.46 -15.19 9.89
C LEU A 29 0.35 -15.95 8.85
N ASP A 30 -0.09 -17.17 8.49
CA ASP A 30 0.54 -17.96 7.43
C ASP A 30 0.41 -17.26 6.06
N GLU A 31 -0.77 -16.70 5.74
CA GLU A 31 -0.95 -15.88 4.53
C GLU A 31 -0.03 -14.65 4.56
N ILE A 32 0.00 -13.91 5.68
CA ILE A 32 0.81 -12.70 5.79
C ILE A 32 2.30 -13.05 5.66
N CYS A 33 2.77 -14.14 6.26
CA CYS A 33 4.16 -14.60 6.13
C CYS A 33 4.50 -14.98 4.68
N THR A 34 3.55 -15.59 3.97
CA THR A 34 3.76 -16.02 2.57
C THR A 34 3.74 -14.85 1.60
N THR A 35 2.95 -13.81 1.88
CA THR A 35 2.73 -12.70 0.94
C THR A 35 3.57 -11.45 1.22
N SER A 36 4.24 -11.37 2.37
CA SER A 36 5.01 -10.19 2.80
C SER A 36 6.50 -10.39 2.58
N TYR A 37 7.17 -9.34 2.10
CA TYR A 37 8.62 -9.39 1.84
C TYR A 37 9.45 -9.35 3.13
N ASP A 38 9.01 -8.55 4.09
CA ASP A 38 9.68 -8.39 5.38
C ASP A 38 8.66 -8.08 6.49
N PHE A 39 9.16 -7.86 7.70
CA PHE A 39 8.31 -7.53 8.86
C PHE A 39 7.58 -6.20 8.67
N GLY A 40 8.21 -5.18 8.07
CA GLY A 40 7.57 -3.89 7.85
C GLY A 40 6.29 -4.07 7.03
N GLU A 41 6.35 -4.87 5.97
CA GLU A 41 5.18 -5.11 5.14
C GLU A 41 4.12 -5.98 5.84
N ALA A 42 4.54 -6.99 6.61
CA ALA A 42 3.63 -7.79 7.41
C ALA A 42 2.89 -6.92 8.43
N TYR A 43 3.63 -6.08 9.15
CA TYR A 43 3.10 -5.09 10.09
C TYR A 43 2.12 -4.13 9.41
N GLY A 44 2.52 -3.50 8.29
CA GLY A 44 1.66 -2.53 7.60
C GLY A 44 0.34 -3.11 7.09
N LYS A 45 0.33 -4.39 6.68
CA LYS A 45 -0.90 -5.08 6.24
C LYS A 45 -1.93 -5.31 7.36
N VAL A 46 -1.48 -5.44 8.60
CA VAL A 46 -2.35 -5.84 9.71
C VAL A 46 -2.50 -4.78 10.80
N ARG A 47 -1.61 -3.77 10.87
CA ARG A 47 -1.50 -2.86 12.02
C ARG A 47 -2.80 -2.20 12.45
N LEU A 48 -3.67 -1.82 11.51
CA LEU A 48 -4.93 -1.15 11.84
C LEU A 48 -5.94 -2.08 12.48
N TRP A 49 -6.02 -3.32 12.01
CA TRP A 49 -6.94 -4.32 12.55
C TRP A 49 -6.41 -4.98 13.81
N TRP A 50 -5.08 -4.91 14.01
CA TRP A 50 -4.40 -5.59 15.09
C TRP A 50 -4.56 -4.91 16.45
N ALA A 51 -4.73 -3.58 16.43
CA ALA A 51 -4.95 -2.75 17.62
C ALA A 51 -6.39 -2.79 18.14
N GLU A 52 -7.35 -3.24 17.33
CA GLU A 52 -8.74 -3.43 17.78
C GLU A 52 -8.83 -4.67 18.68
N ALA A 53 -9.63 -4.59 19.76
CA ALA A 53 -9.98 -5.73 20.61
C ALA A 53 -10.66 -6.90 19.83
N ASP A 54 -10.94 -6.65 18.55
CA ASP A 54 -11.69 -7.48 17.63
C ASP A 54 -10.85 -8.46 16.83
N VAL A 55 -9.53 -8.56 16.95
CA VAL A 55 -8.76 -9.59 16.20
C VAL A 55 -9.32 -11.00 16.44
N ALA A 56 -9.84 -11.29 17.64
CA ALA A 56 -10.50 -12.56 17.94
C ALA A 56 -11.87 -12.73 17.27
N VAL A 57 -12.60 -11.63 17.04
CA VAL A 57 -13.95 -11.62 16.44
C VAL A 57 -13.88 -11.54 14.91
N ARG A 58 -12.95 -10.74 14.40
CA ARG A 58 -12.75 -10.42 12.98
C ARG A 58 -11.65 -11.23 12.32
N GLY A 59 -10.73 -11.84 13.07
CA GLY A 59 -9.60 -12.62 12.52
C GLY A 59 -9.98 -13.61 11.41
N PRO A 60 -11.02 -14.45 11.59
CA PRO A 60 -11.49 -15.36 10.55
C PRO A 60 -12.02 -14.64 9.30
N ARG A 61 -12.59 -13.44 9.46
CA ARG A 61 -13.17 -12.63 8.37
C ARG A 61 -12.12 -11.78 7.67
N LEU A 62 -11.10 -11.30 8.38
CA LEU A 62 -10.10 -10.38 7.86
C LEU A 62 -9.36 -10.95 6.66
N LEU A 63 -8.94 -12.22 6.72
CA LEU A 63 -8.30 -12.88 5.58
C LEU A 63 -9.22 -12.94 4.36
N ALA A 64 -10.50 -13.26 4.56
CA ALA A 64 -11.50 -13.31 3.49
C ALA A 64 -11.78 -11.92 2.92
N GLU A 65 -11.90 -10.90 3.77
CA GLU A 65 -12.04 -9.50 3.39
C GLU A 65 -10.85 -9.06 2.53
N MET A 66 -9.61 -9.24 3.00
CA MET A 66 -8.40 -8.87 2.24
C MET A 66 -8.36 -9.51 0.84
N ARG A 67 -8.70 -10.80 0.74
CA ARG A 67 -8.76 -11.52 -0.54
C ARG A 67 -9.87 -10.98 -1.44
N SER A 68 -11.05 -10.71 -0.89
CA SER A 68 -12.20 -10.15 -1.61
C SER A 68 -11.88 -8.77 -2.17
N ARG A 69 -11.35 -7.86 -1.35
CA ARG A 69 -10.96 -6.49 -1.76
C ARG A 69 -9.93 -6.54 -2.89
N LYS A 70 -8.91 -7.39 -2.75
CA LYS A 70 -7.89 -7.58 -3.77
C LYS A 70 -8.50 -8.05 -5.09
N ALA A 71 -9.36 -9.08 -5.06
CA ALA A 71 -10.00 -9.62 -6.25
C ALA A 71 -10.91 -8.58 -6.93
N LYS A 72 -11.66 -7.80 -6.15
CA LYS A 72 -12.52 -6.71 -6.64
C LYS A 72 -11.71 -5.62 -7.34
N HIS A 73 -10.66 -5.09 -6.70
CA HIS A 73 -9.77 -4.10 -7.31
C HIS A 73 -9.08 -4.62 -8.58
N ASP A 74 -8.64 -5.88 -8.58
CA ASP A 74 -8.01 -6.48 -9.77
C ASP A 74 -9.02 -6.63 -10.93
N ARG A 75 -10.29 -6.92 -10.62
CA ARG A 75 -11.39 -6.97 -11.60
C ARG A 75 -11.73 -5.58 -12.16
N GLU A 76 -11.93 -4.59 -11.30
CA GLU A 76 -12.27 -3.22 -11.69
C GLU A 76 -11.20 -2.60 -12.58
N ARG A 77 -9.92 -2.81 -12.27
CA ARG A 77 -8.81 -2.35 -13.12
C ARG A 77 -8.82 -2.98 -14.51
N LYS A 78 -9.11 -4.28 -14.61
CA LYS A 78 -9.25 -4.97 -15.90
C LYS A 78 -10.42 -4.42 -16.70
N GLU A 79 -11.50 -4.03 -16.03
CA GLU A 79 -12.67 -3.44 -16.64
C GLU A 79 -12.41 -2.00 -17.12
N THR A 80 -11.73 -1.17 -16.31
CA THR A 80 -11.31 0.20 -16.71
C THR A 80 -10.49 0.17 -18.00
N LEU A 81 -9.56 -0.80 -18.14
CA LEU A 81 -8.79 -0.99 -19.37
C LEU A 81 -9.66 -1.32 -20.59
N ARG A 82 -10.73 -2.12 -20.41
CA ARG A 82 -11.64 -2.52 -21.49
C ARG A 82 -12.55 -1.37 -21.93
N ARG A 83 -13.05 -0.57 -20.98
CA ARG A 83 -14.04 0.49 -21.24
C ARG A 83 -13.49 1.76 -21.92
N ARG A 84 -12.17 1.86 -22.17
CA ARG A 84 -11.45 2.95 -22.88
C ARG A 84 -12.14 4.34 -22.80
N LYS A 85 -11.78 5.12 -21.77
CA LYS A 85 -11.93 6.59 -21.58
C LYS A 85 -13.09 7.18 -20.76
N ALA A 86 -14.27 6.57 -20.60
CA ALA A 86 -15.37 7.29 -19.93
C ALA A 86 -15.33 7.32 -18.38
N LEU A 87 -14.57 6.43 -17.74
CA LEU A 87 -14.54 6.24 -16.27
C LEU A 87 -13.12 6.32 -15.67
N GLN A 88 -12.17 6.95 -16.38
CA GLN A 88 -10.79 7.07 -15.87
C GLN A 88 -10.73 7.86 -14.53
N ALA A 89 -11.74 8.64 -14.19
CA ALA A 89 -11.81 9.39 -12.93
C ALA A 89 -12.37 8.61 -11.72
N THR A 90 -12.59 7.29 -11.81
CA THR A 90 -13.14 6.51 -10.67
C THR A 90 -12.25 5.37 -10.18
N THR A 91 -11.09 5.15 -10.82
CA THR A 91 -10.20 4.06 -10.39
C THR A 91 -9.29 4.55 -9.26
N PRO A 92 -9.36 3.94 -8.06
CA PRO A 92 -8.52 4.35 -6.94
C PRO A 92 -7.02 4.11 -7.22
N PRO A 93 -6.09 4.68 -6.45
CA PRO A 93 -4.67 4.43 -6.64
C PRO A 93 -4.33 2.96 -6.35
N ARG A 94 -3.28 2.45 -7.02
CA ARG A 94 -2.87 1.04 -6.84
C ARG A 94 -2.21 0.81 -5.50
N ARG A 95 -1.47 1.81 -5.04
CA ARG A 95 -0.55 1.72 -3.93
C ARG A 95 -0.65 2.95 -3.06
N VAL A 96 -0.13 2.80 -1.85
CA VAL A 96 -0.08 3.81 -0.82
C VAL A 96 1.19 3.58 -0.01
N TRP A 97 1.85 4.64 0.42
CA TRP A 97 2.95 4.57 1.35
C TRP A 97 2.39 4.67 2.77
N ASP A 98 2.48 3.57 3.50
CA ASP A 98 2.22 3.56 4.94
C ASP A 98 3.48 4.04 5.67
N LEU A 99 3.38 5.20 6.31
CA LEU A 99 4.52 5.83 6.97
C LEU A 99 4.93 5.07 8.23
N TYR A 100 4.03 4.39 8.94
CA TYR A 100 4.42 3.63 10.14
C TYR A 100 5.22 2.39 9.79
N SER A 101 4.77 1.59 8.82
CA SER A 101 5.55 0.46 8.32
C SER A 101 6.75 0.87 7.45
N ASN A 102 6.73 2.10 6.93
CA ASN A 102 7.64 2.57 5.90
C ASN A 102 7.66 1.64 4.68
N ARG A 103 6.49 1.20 4.22
CA ARG A 103 6.33 0.32 3.05
C ARG A 103 5.27 0.85 2.10
N VAL A 104 5.50 0.63 0.81
CA VAL A 104 4.50 0.79 -0.22
C VAL A 104 3.64 -0.48 -0.24
N LEU A 105 2.37 -0.31 0.09
CA LEU A 105 1.39 -1.39 0.15
C LEU A 105 0.35 -1.22 -0.95
N PRO A 106 -0.32 -2.31 -1.37
CA PRO A 106 -1.56 -2.18 -2.15
C PRO A 106 -2.60 -1.38 -1.36
N LEU A 107 -3.34 -0.48 -2.03
CA LEU A 107 -4.39 0.31 -1.35
C LEU A 107 -5.40 -0.56 -0.59
N THR A 108 -5.69 -1.76 -1.10
CA THR A 108 -6.61 -2.74 -0.48
C THR A 108 -6.21 -3.20 0.92
N THR A 109 -4.98 -2.91 1.35
CA THR A 109 -4.50 -3.23 2.70
C THR A 109 -4.94 -2.22 3.74
N ILE A 110 -5.36 -1.02 3.31
CA ILE A 110 -5.92 0.00 4.20
C ILE A 110 -7.44 -0.24 4.33
N PRO A 111 -8.04 -0.14 5.53
CA PRO A 111 -9.47 -0.01 5.72
C PRO A 111 -10.00 1.23 4.99
N TYR A 112 -10.96 1.06 4.10
CA TYR A 112 -11.83 2.13 3.63
C TYR A 112 -13.23 1.57 3.40
N GLU A 113 -14.23 2.45 3.45
CA GLU A 113 -15.61 2.08 3.17
C GLU A 113 -15.75 1.78 1.69
N GLU A 114 -16.01 0.51 1.39
CA GLU A 114 -16.44 0.13 0.05
C GLU A 114 -17.92 0.47 -0.11
N SER A 115 -18.23 1.28 -1.12
CA SER A 115 -19.59 1.45 -1.58
C SER A 115 -19.99 0.26 -2.47
N ASP A 116 -21.15 -0.35 -2.19
CA ASP A 116 -21.82 -1.30 -3.08
C ASP A 116 -22.57 -0.60 -4.23
N SER A 117 -22.64 0.74 -4.21
CA SER A 117 -23.27 1.56 -5.24
C SER A 117 -22.27 2.01 -6.31
N GLU A 118 -22.76 2.50 -7.45
CA GLU A 118 -21.96 3.09 -8.54
C GLU A 118 -21.12 4.33 -8.11
N VAL A 119 -21.22 4.72 -6.84
CA VAL A 119 -20.41 5.79 -6.24
C VAL A 119 -18.95 5.32 -6.10
N PRO A 120 -17.98 6.13 -6.55
CA PRO A 120 -16.57 5.79 -6.45
C PRO A 120 -16.15 5.50 -5.00
N VAL A 121 -15.17 4.60 -4.86
CA VAL A 121 -14.53 4.26 -3.59
C VAL A 121 -14.15 5.54 -2.83
N LYS A 122 -14.63 5.71 -1.59
CA LYS A 122 -14.15 6.82 -0.76
C LYS A 122 -12.74 6.45 -0.27
N LEU A 123 -11.74 7.24 -0.64
CA LEU A 123 -10.41 7.07 -0.08
C LEU A 123 -10.46 7.27 1.43
N PRO A 124 -9.59 6.58 2.20
CA PRO A 124 -9.49 6.84 3.62
C PRO A 124 -9.26 8.33 3.86
N ASP A 125 -10.06 8.94 4.77
CA ASP A 125 -9.85 10.32 5.21
C ASP A 125 -8.39 10.62 5.66
N PRO A 126 -7.59 9.67 6.20
CA PRO A 126 -6.17 9.93 6.52
C PRO A 126 -5.20 9.83 5.32
N LEU A 127 -5.67 9.69 4.07
CA LEU A 127 -4.78 9.60 2.91
C LEU A 127 -4.35 11.00 2.43
N TRP A 128 -3.09 11.31 2.66
CA TRP A 128 -2.47 12.54 2.17
C TRP A 128 -1.92 12.34 0.76
N THR A 129 -1.89 13.41 -0.04
CA THR A 129 -1.29 13.38 -1.37
C THR A 129 -0.11 14.32 -1.47
N VAL A 130 0.97 13.81 -2.04
CA VAL A 130 2.19 14.58 -2.30
C VAL A 130 2.55 14.35 -3.76
N SER A 131 2.42 15.41 -4.55
CA SER A 131 3.02 15.44 -5.89
C SER A 131 4.44 15.97 -5.79
N HIS A 132 5.37 15.28 -6.44
CA HIS A 132 6.73 15.74 -6.59
C HIS A 132 6.81 16.72 -7.77
N SER A 133 7.20 17.97 -7.50
CA SER A 133 7.60 18.91 -8.56
C SER A 133 8.98 18.53 -9.09
N TRP A 134 9.09 18.25 -10.38
CA TRP A 134 10.32 17.77 -11.01
C TRP A 134 11.49 18.75 -10.82
N VAL A 135 12.59 18.26 -10.23
CA VAL A 135 13.92 18.88 -10.36
C VAL A 135 14.59 18.35 -11.62
N ALA A 136 15.58 19.09 -12.13
CA ALA A 136 16.32 18.70 -13.33
C ALA A 136 17.00 17.32 -13.16
N ASP A 137 17.23 16.63 -14.27
CA ASP A 137 17.75 15.26 -14.31
C ASP A 137 19.10 15.12 -13.63
N GLU A 138 19.90 16.16 -13.73
CA GLU A 138 21.24 16.26 -13.17
C GLU A 138 21.18 16.40 -11.63
N GLU A 139 20.09 16.96 -11.10
CA GLU A 139 19.87 17.24 -9.68
C GLU A 139 19.13 16.11 -8.94
N ARG A 140 18.71 15.07 -9.66
CA ARG A 140 18.05 13.89 -9.10
C ARG A 140 18.94 12.66 -9.09
N THR A 141 18.64 11.74 -8.18
CA THR A 141 19.29 10.43 -8.05
C THR A 141 18.23 9.34 -8.01
N GLN A 142 18.55 8.19 -8.60
CA GLN A 142 17.68 7.01 -8.67
C GLN A 142 17.96 6.09 -7.48
N VAL A 143 17.05 6.06 -6.50
CA VAL A 143 17.26 5.33 -5.24
C VAL A 143 16.50 4.01 -5.24
N TRP A 144 17.24 2.90 -5.20
CA TRP A 144 16.66 1.58 -4.94
C TRP A 144 16.41 1.39 -3.45
N THR A 145 15.15 1.20 -3.06
CA THR A 145 14.75 1.19 -1.65
C THR A 145 13.97 -0.07 -1.27
N ASN A 146 14.11 -0.52 -0.02
CA ASN A 146 13.27 -1.61 0.51
C ASN A 146 11.81 -1.17 0.67
N ILE A 147 11.53 0.14 0.69
CA ILE A 147 10.19 0.70 0.86
C ILE A 147 9.22 0.14 -0.21
N ASN A 148 9.67 0.00 -1.46
CA ASN A 148 8.92 -0.61 -2.56
C ASN A 148 9.49 -1.99 -2.97
N ARG A 149 10.10 -2.72 -2.04
CA ARG A 149 10.77 -4.01 -2.26
C ARG A 149 11.86 -3.98 -3.36
N LYS A 150 12.48 -2.84 -3.61
CA LYS A 150 13.44 -2.61 -4.71
C LYS A 150 12.87 -3.01 -6.08
N GLN A 151 11.57 -2.79 -6.29
CA GLN A 151 10.90 -3.11 -7.56
C GLN A 151 11.12 -2.04 -8.65
N TRP A 152 11.31 -0.79 -8.26
CA TRP A 152 11.72 0.31 -9.15
C TRP A 152 12.59 1.29 -8.36
N PRO A 153 13.48 2.05 -9.01
CA PRO A 153 14.18 3.13 -8.35
C PRO A 153 13.23 4.31 -8.13
N VAL A 154 13.46 5.09 -7.08
CA VAL A 154 12.68 6.30 -6.79
C VAL A 154 13.54 7.51 -7.15
N PRO A 155 13.12 8.36 -8.11
CA PRO A 155 13.80 9.59 -8.42
C PRO A 155 13.61 10.59 -7.27
N LEU A 156 14.71 11.03 -6.67
CA LEU A 156 14.70 12.00 -5.57
C LEU A 156 15.72 13.11 -5.84
N PRO A 157 15.44 14.36 -5.43
CA PRO A 157 16.46 15.40 -5.39
C PRO A 157 17.64 14.97 -4.53
N ARG A 158 18.88 15.27 -4.96
CA ARG A 158 20.10 14.90 -4.22
C ARG A 158 20.15 15.48 -2.80
N ALA A 159 19.47 16.59 -2.58
CA ALA A 159 19.42 17.28 -1.29
C ALA A 159 18.44 16.63 -0.27
N THR A 160 17.68 15.61 -0.65
CA THR A 160 16.68 14.99 0.25
C THR A 160 16.71 13.47 0.21
N SER A 161 15.95 12.85 1.11
CA SER A 161 15.78 11.40 1.18
C SER A 161 14.34 11.05 1.55
N LEU A 162 13.90 9.83 1.22
CA LEU A 162 12.59 9.33 1.68
C LEU A 162 12.49 9.30 3.21
N ALA A 163 13.61 9.15 3.93
CA ALA A 163 13.62 9.22 5.38
C ALA A 163 13.29 10.62 5.89
N HIS A 164 13.88 11.67 5.30
CA HIS A 164 13.56 13.06 5.63
C HIS A 164 12.09 13.37 5.31
N VAL A 165 11.65 13.03 4.09
CA VAL A 165 10.25 13.23 3.67
C VAL A 165 9.27 12.53 4.63
N ARG A 166 9.57 11.29 5.02
CA ARG A 166 8.77 10.53 5.99
C ARG A 166 8.68 11.21 7.35
N VAL A 167 9.81 11.68 7.89
CA VAL A 167 9.84 12.35 9.22
C VAL A 167 8.97 13.60 9.19
N GLU A 168 9.08 14.43 8.16
CA GLU A 168 8.25 15.64 8.05
C GLU A 168 6.76 15.30 7.94
N LEU A 169 6.40 14.32 7.11
CA LEU A 169 5.00 13.89 6.95
C LEU A 169 4.42 13.32 8.26
N LEU A 170 5.21 12.53 9.00
CA LEU A 170 4.83 12.02 10.32
C LEU A 170 4.64 13.16 11.33
N ASN A 171 5.53 14.16 11.34
CA ASN A 171 5.40 15.34 12.21
C ASN A 171 4.14 16.16 11.89
N MET A 172 3.70 16.16 10.63
CA MET A 172 2.45 16.79 10.20
C MET A 172 1.20 15.93 10.49
N GLY A 173 1.36 14.73 11.04
CA GLY A 173 0.26 13.82 11.41
C GLY A 173 -0.23 12.92 10.28
N ALA A 174 0.50 12.83 9.16
CA ALA A 174 0.16 11.89 8.11
C ALA A 174 0.46 10.44 8.55
N GLU A 175 -0.44 9.52 8.22
CA GLU A 175 -0.20 8.07 8.38
C GLU A 175 0.01 7.37 7.04
N TYR A 176 -0.81 7.77 6.06
CA TYR A 176 -0.86 7.19 4.74
C TYR A 176 -0.67 8.28 3.71
N VAL A 177 0.26 8.06 2.79
CA VAL A 177 0.61 9.04 1.78
C VAL A 177 0.60 8.39 0.41
N TRP A 178 -0.08 9.02 -0.53
CA TRP A 178 0.16 8.78 -1.94
C TRP A 178 1.23 9.76 -2.42
N LEU A 179 2.44 9.24 -2.61
CA LEU A 179 3.58 10.00 -3.16
C LEU A 179 3.83 9.50 -4.58
N ASP A 180 3.64 10.34 -5.59
CA ASP A 180 3.70 9.94 -7.01
C ASP A 180 4.94 9.12 -7.40
N VAL A 181 6.13 9.62 -7.10
CA VAL A 181 7.41 8.97 -7.43
C VAL A 181 7.61 7.62 -6.73
N LEU A 182 6.86 7.37 -5.67
CA LEU A 182 6.95 6.17 -4.86
C LEU A 182 5.79 5.18 -5.11
N CYS A 183 4.57 5.68 -5.35
CA CYS A 183 3.36 4.88 -5.54
C CYS A 183 3.13 4.51 -7.01
N LEU A 184 3.61 5.32 -7.96
CA LEU A 184 3.70 4.95 -9.37
C LEU A 184 5.01 4.23 -9.64
N ARG A 185 4.95 3.14 -10.40
CA ARG A 185 6.14 2.43 -10.84
C ARG A 185 6.96 3.34 -11.76
N GLN A 186 8.21 3.58 -11.39
CA GLN A 186 9.14 4.41 -12.17
C GLN A 186 9.94 3.56 -13.14
N GLN A 187 10.57 4.22 -14.11
CA GLN A 187 11.49 3.57 -15.03
C GLN A 187 12.65 2.95 -14.25
N GLY A 188 13.01 1.71 -14.57
CA GLY A 188 13.98 0.94 -13.81
C GLY A 188 14.70 -0.09 -14.65
N ARG A 189 14.62 -1.36 -14.26
CA ARG A 189 15.23 -2.47 -15.00
C ARG A 189 14.45 -2.70 -16.29
N ALA A 190 15.15 -3.07 -17.36
CA ALA A 190 14.55 -3.38 -18.66
C ALA A 190 13.43 -4.44 -18.57
N ALA A 191 13.59 -5.46 -17.70
CA ALA A 191 12.60 -6.51 -17.51
C ALA A 191 11.27 -6.02 -16.91
N ASP A 192 11.28 -4.89 -16.20
CA ASP A 192 10.09 -4.33 -15.52
C ASP A 192 9.35 -3.28 -16.37
N GLU A 193 9.90 -2.88 -17.51
CA GLU A 193 9.35 -1.81 -18.35
C GLU A 193 8.02 -2.17 -19.01
N ALA A 194 7.84 -3.44 -19.40
CA ALA A 194 6.56 -3.93 -19.91
C ALA A 194 5.47 -3.80 -18.83
N LEU A 195 5.77 -4.21 -17.59
CA LEU A 195 4.85 -4.10 -16.47
C LEU A 195 4.55 -2.64 -16.12
N ARG A 196 5.55 -1.76 -16.12
CA ARG A 196 5.37 -0.32 -15.91
C ARG A 196 4.42 0.27 -16.94
N THR A 197 4.62 -0.06 -18.21
CA THR A 197 3.77 0.43 -19.31
C THR A 197 2.34 -0.04 -19.14
N GLU A 198 2.11 -1.31 -18.76
CA GLU A 198 0.76 -1.82 -18.48
C GLU A 198 0.10 -1.15 -17.26
N GLU A 199 0.85 -0.93 -16.17
CA GLU A 199 0.35 -0.21 -15.00
C GLU A 199 -0.02 1.23 -15.35
N TRP A 200 0.83 1.93 -16.11
CA TRP A 200 0.64 3.34 -16.48
C TRP A 200 -0.56 3.59 -17.38
N LYS A 201 -1.01 2.61 -18.18
CA LYS A 201 -2.26 2.74 -18.96
C LYS A 201 -3.49 3.05 -18.10
N ILE A 202 -3.45 2.69 -16.82
CA ILE A 202 -4.48 2.98 -15.83
C ILE A 202 -4.00 4.07 -14.88
N ASP A 203 -2.87 3.83 -14.21
CA ASP A 203 -2.50 4.57 -13.00
C ASP A 203 -2.16 6.05 -13.29
N VAL A 204 -1.67 6.38 -14.49
CA VAL A 204 -1.39 7.78 -14.88
C VAL A 204 -2.69 8.52 -15.26
N PRO A 205 -3.54 8.01 -16.18
CA PRO A 205 -4.82 8.66 -16.48
C PRO A 205 -5.78 8.79 -15.29
N THR A 206 -5.68 7.92 -14.28
CA THR A 206 -6.59 7.91 -13.12
C THR A 206 -6.00 8.63 -11.89
N ILE A 207 -4.85 9.29 -12.02
CA ILE A 207 -4.18 9.98 -10.91
C ILE A 207 -5.05 11.08 -10.27
N GLY A 208 -5.93 11.71 -11.07
CA GLY A 208 -6.85 12.74 -10.56
C GLY A 208 -7.80 12.23 -9.49
N PHE A 209 -7.96 10.91 -9.31
CA PHE A 209 -8.78 10.33 -8.25
C PHE A 209 -8.27 10.65 -6.84
N VAL A 210 -6.95 10.83 -6.68
CA VAL A 210 -6.36 11.09 -5.34
C VAL A 210 -6.37 12.56 -4.95
N TYR A 211 -6.62 13.48 -5.90
CA TYR A 211 -6.65 14.93 -5.69
C TYR A 211 -8.08 15.46 -5.66
#